data_AF-A0A1G5I6J5-F1
#
_entry.id   AF-A0A1G5I6J5-F1
#
_cell.length_a   1.000
_cell.length_b   1.000
_cell.length_c   1.000
_cell.angle_alpha   90.00
_cell.angle_beta   90.00
_cell.angle_gamma   90.00
#
_symmetry.space_group_name_H-M   'P 1'
#
loop_
_entity.id
_entity.type
_entity.pdbx_description
1 polymer ?
#
loop_
_entity_poly.entity_id
_entity_poly.type
_entity_poly.pdbx_seq_one_letter_code
_entity_poly.pdbx_strand_id
1 'polypeptide(L)'
;MDGNDGVIIKVDPQRMEQQANDINDDVENMKSNALAMISEINSMKSYWKGEASDLQQQQFASLIDELQQMYMLLQKYPKDLLTLVEGFTQNEIRNDEEANSLRKPSYNMG
;
A
#
# COMPACT_ATOMS: atom_id res chain seq x y z
N MET A 1 13.05 -1.04 41.91
CA MET A 1 12.87 0.14 41.05
C MET A 1 12.29 -0.40 39.77
N ASP A 2 10.98 -0.29 39.67
CA ASP A 2 10.14 -0.97 38.68
C ASP A 2 9.61 0.08 37.69
N GLY A 3 9.51 -0.32 36.42
CA GLY A 3 8.74 0.37 35.41
C GLY A 3 9.38 1.60 34.77
N ASN A 4 10.48 1.44 34.03
CA ASN A 4 10.74 2.28 32.86
C ASN A 4 10.66 1.42 31.60
N ASP A 5 9.54 0.72 31.45
CA ASP A 5 9.17 0.10 30.18
C ASP A 5 8.66 1.23 29.28
N GLY A 6 9.62 2.00 28.74
CA GLY A 6 9.37 2.92 27.65
C GLY A 6 8.61 2.15 26.57
N VAL A 7 7.53 2.76 26.09
CA VAL A 7 6.65 2.18 25.06
C VAL A 7 7.52 1.64 23.92
N ILE A 8 7.68 0.31 23.85
CA ILE A 8 8.45 -0.32 22.79
C ILE A 8 7.59 -0.32 21.54
N ILE A 9 7.77 0.70 20.69
CA ILE A 9 7.27 0.66 19.33
C ILE A 9 8.10 -0.38 18.58
N LYS A 10 7.53 -1.57 18.36
CA LYS A 10 8.21 -2.70 17.67
C LYS A 10 8.27 -2.51 16.15
N VAL A 11 7.68 -1.44 15.62
CA VAL A 11 7.49 -1.21 14.19
C VAL A 11 8.07 0.14 13.84
N ASP A 12 9.02 0.18 12.90
CA ASP A 12 9.66 1.39 12.43
C ASP A 12 8.76 2.08 11.38
N PRO A 13 8.09 3.20 11.71
CA PRO A 13 7.12 3.82 10.81
C PRO A 13 7.76 4.33 9.51
N GLN A 14 9.02 4.80 9.56
CA GLN A 14 9.74 5.25 8.37
C GLN A 14 10.01 4.10 7.41
N ARG A 15 10.40 2.94 7.96
CA ARG A 15 10.60 1.74 7.14
C ARG A 15 9.29 1.25 6.51
N MET A 16 8.17 1.35 7.23
CA MET A 16 6.86 0.98 6.70
C MET A 16 6.39 1.95 5.60
N GLU A 17 6.63 3.25 5.76
CA GLU A 17 6.35 4.25 4.74
C GLU A 17 7.19 4.00 3.47
N GLN A 18 8.49 3.72 3.62
CA GLN A 18 9.34 3.37 2.49
C GLN A 18 8.81 2.13 1.75
N GLN A 19 8.44 1.08 2.49
CA GLN A 19 7.88 -0.14 1.89
C GLN A 19 6.54 0.13 1.19
N ALA A 20 5.69 1.01 1.73
CA ALA A 20 4.44 1.40 1.08
C ALA A 20 4.70 2.09 -0.27
N ASN A 21 5.69 2.99 -0.31
CA ASN A 21 6.09 3.69 -1.53
C ASN A 21 6.67 2.74 -2.57
N ASP A 22 7.59 1.84 -2.16
CA ASP A 22 8.19 0.84 -3.06
C ASP A 22 7.11 -0.06 -3.69
N ILE A 23 6.15 -0.54 -2.88
CA ILE A 23 5.02 -1.34 -3.37
C ILE A 23 4.16 -0.53 -4.35
N ASN A 24 3.92 0.74 -4.07
CA ASN A 24 3.12 1.59 -4.95
C ASN A 24 3.79 1.77 -6.33
N ASP A 25 5.11 1.98 -6.35
CA ASP A 25 5.88 2.10 -7.59
C ASP A 25 5.84 0.79 -8.40
N ASP A 26 6.01 -0.36 -7.75
CA ASP A 26 5.89 -1.67 -8.40
C ASP A 26 4.50 -1.89 -9.01
N VAL A 27 3.45 -1.47 -8.31
CA VAL A 27 2.06 -1.61 -8.76
C VAL A 27 1.76 -0.73 -9.97
N GLU A 28 2.27 0.51 -10.01
CA GLU A 28 2.13 1.37 -11.18
C GLU A 28 2.94 0.85 -12.38
N ASN A 29 4.12 0.27 -12.13
CA ASN A 29 4.91 -0.41 -13.17
C ASN A 29 4.15 -1.61 -13.76
N MET A 30 3.54 -2.45 -12.92
CA MET A 30 2.71 -3.58 -13.38
C MET A 30 1.54 -3.11 -14.25
N LYS A 31 0.85 -2.05 -13.84
CA LYS A 31 -0.24 -1.46 -14.62
C LYS A 31 0.22 -0.95 -15.97
N SER A 32 1.35 -0.23 -16.01
CA SER A 32 1.93 0.28 -17.25
C SER A 32 2.25 -0.86 -18.22
N ASN A 33 2.89 -1.93 -17.73
CA ASN A 33 3.20 -3.12 -18.54
C ASN A 33 1.94 -3.81 -19.05
N ALA A 34 0.90 -3.94 -18.22
CA ALA A 34 -0.38 -4.50 -18.64
C ALA A 34 -1.04 -3.67 -19.76
N LEU A 35 -1.04 -2.34 -19.64
CA LEU A 35 -1.57 -1.45 -20.69
C LEU A 35 -0.77 -1.57 -22.00
N ALA A 36 0.55 -1.69 -21.91
CA ALA A 36 1.40 -1.93 -23.07
C ALA A 36 1.05 -3.27 -23.76
N MET A 37 0.90 -4.35 -22.99
CA MET A 37 0.47 -5.65 -23.54
C MET A 37 -0.89 -5.57 -24.23
N ILE A 38 -1.85 -4.85 -23.65
CA ILE A 38 -3.18 -4.64 -24.24
C ILE A 38 -3.07 -3.90 -25.58
N SER A 39 -2.23 -2.87 -25.64
CA SER A 39 -1.98 -2.11 -26.87
C SER A 39 -1.40 -2.98 -27.97
N GLU A 40 -0.36 -3.76 -27.65
CA GLU A 40 0.29 -4.67 -28.60
C GLU A 40 -0.69 -5.70 -29.17
N ILE A 41 -1.50 -6.32 -28.31
CA ILE A 41 -2.46 -7.33 -28.75
C ILE A 41 -3.59 -6.72 -29.58
N ASN A 42 -4.05 -5.52 -29.24
CA ASN A 42 -5.00 -4.80 -30.09
C ASN A 42 -4.43 -4.48 -31.47
N SER A 43 -3.14 -4.17 -31.58
CA SER A 43 -2.49 -3.96 -32.88
C SER A 43 -2.45 -5.26 -33.72
N MET A 44 -2.29 -6.40 -33.04
CA MET A 44 -2.20 -7.72 -33.67
C MET A 44 -3.56 -8.30 -34.11
N LYS A 45 -4.69 -7.79 -33.59
CA LYS A 45 -6.05 -8.27 -33.92
C LYS A 45 -6.32 -8.32 -35.43
N SER A 46 -5.74 -7.40 -36.21
CA SER A 46 -5.91 -7.33 -37.66
C SER A 46 -5.33 -8.55 -38.40
N TYR A 47 -4.37 -9.24 -37.79
CA TYR A 47 -3.69 -10.41 -38.37
C TYR A 47 -4.38 -11.74 -38.03
N TRP A 48 -5.25 -11.78 -37.02
CA TRP A 48 -5.90 -13.01 -36.55
C TRP A 48 -7.32 -13.08 -37.11
N LYS A 49 -7.54 -13.93 -38.12
CA LYS A 49 -8.87 -14.19 -38.71
C LYS A 49 -9.30 -15.63 -38.46
N GLY A 50 -10.57 -15.86 -38.14
CA GLY A 50 -11.17 -17.18 -37.91
C GLY A 50 -11.45 -17.50 -36.44
N GLU A 51 -12.04 -18.67 -36.15
CA GLU A 51 -12.48 -19.09 -34.80
C GLU A 51 -11.36 -19.05 -33.73
N ALA A 52 -10.11 -19.32 -34.13
CA ALA A 52 -8.97 -19.20 -33.22
C ALA A 52 -8.75 -17.74 -32.73
N SER A 53 -9.05 -16.76 -33.58
CA SER A 53 -8.98 -15.33 -33.21
C SER A 53 -10.01 -14.98 -32.15
N ASP A 54 -11.24 -15.45 -32.31
CA ASP A 54 -12.33 -15.15 -31.36
C ASP A 54 -12.05 -15.76 -29.99
N LEU A 55 -11.52 -16.98 -29.93
CA LEU A 55 -11.11 -17.63 -28.68
C LEU A 55 -9.98 -16.86 -27.98
N GLN A 56 -8.96 -16.43 -28.73
CA GLN A 56 -7.84 -15.68 -28.17
C GLN A 56 -8.26 -14.28 -27.68
N GLN A 57 -9.21 -13.64 -28.37
CA GLN A 57 -9.80 -12.38 -27.92
C GLN A 57 -10.56 -12.56 -26.60
N GLN A 58 -11.32 -13.65 -26.44
CA GLN A 58 -12.02 -13.95 -25.19
C GLN A 58 -11.05 -14.25 -24.03
N GLN A 59 -10.03 -15.07 -24.26
CA GLN A 59 -9.01 -15.36 -23.26
C GLN A 59 -8.28 -14.08 -22.84
N PHE A 60 -7.96 -13.22 -23.80
CA PHE A 60 -7.28 -11.97 -23.52
C PHE A 60 -8.15 -11.00 -22.73
N ALA A 61 -9.45 -10.91 -23.03
CA ALA A 61 -10.40 -10.14 -22.23
C ALA A 61 -10.43 -10.62 -20.77
N SER A 62 -10.46 -11.94 -20.54
CA SER A 62 -10.41 -12.50 -19.17
C SER A 62 -9.12 -12.13 -18.44
N LEU A 63 -7.97 -12.18 -19.13
CA LEU A 63 -6.68 -11.78 -18.55
C LEU A 63 -6.64 -10.29 -18.20
N ILE A 64 -7.26 -9.43 -19.02
CA ILE A 64 -7.38 -8.00 -18.70
C ILE A 64 -8.19 -7.81 -17.41
N ASP A 65 -9.33 -8.49 -17.29
CA ASP A 65 -10.19 -8.39 -16.12
C ASP A 65 -9.48 -8.89 -14.85
N GLU A 66 -8.73 -10.01 -14.94
CA GLU A 66 -7.92 -10.53 -13.85
C GLU A 66 -6.81 -9.54 -13.44
N LEU A 67 -6.13 -8.92 -14.40
CA LEU A 67 -5.10 -7.90 -14.14
C LEU A 67 -5.70 -6.66 -13.45
N GLN A 68 -6.90 -6.25 -13.83
CA GLN A 68 -7.61 -5.14 -13.18
C GLN A 68 -7.96 -5.47 -11.72
N GLN A 69 -8.46 -6.68 -11.46
CA GLN A 69 -8.76 -7.12 -10.09
C GLN A 69 -7.50 -7.21 -9.23
N MET A 70 -6.42 -7.75 -9.78
CA MET A 70 -5.13 -7.81 -9.10
C MET A 70 -4.60 -6.41 -8.79
N TYR A 71 -4.70 -5.47 -9.72
CA TYR A 71 -4.32 -4.07 -9.49
C TYR A 71 -5.12 -3.43 -8.35
N MET A 72 -6.44 -3.64 -8.30
CA MET A 72 -7.28 -3.11 -7.21
C MET A 72 -6.85 -3.65 -5.85
N LEU A 73 -6.52 -4.95 -5.77
CA LEU A 73 -6.04 -5.56 -4.53
C LEU A 73 -4.66 -5.03 -4.13
N LEU A 74 -3.73 -4.96 -5.10
CA LEU A 74 -2.37 -4.52 -4.85
C LEU A 74 -2.30 -3.04 -4.45
N GLN A 75 -3.17 -2.18 -5.00
CA GLN A 75 -3.29 -0.79 -4.58
C GLN A 75 -3.86 -0.61 -3.17
N LYS A 76 -4.54 -1.62 -2.62
CA LYS A 76 -5.10 -1.55 -1.28
C LYS A 76 -4.01 -1.66 -0.21
N TYR A 77 -3.05 -2.57 -0.40
CA TYR A 77 -1.98 -2.80 0.58
C TYR A 77 -1.15 -1.57 0.96
N PRO A 78 -0.64 -0.74 0.02
CA PRO A 78 0.10 0.46 0.38
C PRO A 78 -0.78 1.49 1.09
N LYS A 79 -2.07 1.61 0.74
CA LYS A 79 -3.02 2.50 1.44
C LYS A 79 -3.28 2.05 2.88
N ASP A 80 -3.49 0.75 3.08
CA ASP A 80 -3.68 0.17 4.39
C ASP A 80 -2.41 0.34 5.25
N LEU A 81 -1.23 0.17 4.64
CA LEU A 81 0.06 0.33 5.31
C LEU A 81 0.32 1.79 5.73
N LEU A 82 0.02 2.76 4.86
CA LEU A 82 0.12 4.20 5.17
C LEU A 82 -0.86 4.60 6.27
N THR A 83 -2.10 4.11 6.22
CA THR A 83 -3.11 4.35 7.27
C THR A 83 -2.63 3.82 8.63
N LEU A 84 -1.96 2.66 8.62
CA LEU A 84 -1.40 2.06 9.83
C LEU A 84 -0.23 2.87 10.38
N VAL A 85 0.63 3.41 9.51
CA VAL A 85 1.72 4.34 9.88
C VAL A 85 1.18 5.62 10.50
N GLU A 86 0.16 6.24 9.89
CA GLU A 86 -0.50 7.42 10.45
C GLU A 86 -1.06 7.16 11.85
N GLY A 87 -1.67 5.99 12.05
CA GLY A 87 -2.18 5.56 13.36
C GLY A 87 -1.07 5.40 14.41
N PHE A 88 0.10 4.88 14.03
CA PHE A 88 1.25 4.81 14.94
C PHE A 88 1.75 6.20 15.33
N THR A 89 1.96 7.09 14.36
CA THR A 89 2.44 8.46 14.61
C THR A 89 1.49 9.23 15.53
N GLN A 90 0.17 9.13 15.31
CA GLN A 90 -0.82 9.81 16.16
C GLN A 90 -0.82 9.26 17.59
N ASN A 91 -0.71 7.94 17.75
CA ASN A 91 -0.66 7.32 19.07
C ASN A 91 0.63 7.66 19.81
N GLU A 92 1.77 7.76 19.11
CA GLU A 92 3.04 8.18 19.69
C GLU A 92 2.97 9.62 20.18
N ILE A 93 2.47 10.56 19.36
CA ILE A 93 2.26 11.96 19.76
C ILE A 93 1.37 12.03 21.01
N ARG A 94 0.25 11.29 21.04
CA ARG A 94 -0.67 11.32 22.18
C ARG A 94 -0.03 10.75 23.44
N ASN A 95 0.71 9.65 23.33
CA ASN A 95 1.44 9.07 24.45
C ASN A 95 2.51 10.01 24.99
N ASP A 96 3.23 10.72 24.12
CA ASP A 96 4.22 11.73 24.51
C ASP A 96 3.58 12.94 25.20
N GLU A 97 2.43 13.41 24.72
CA GLU A 97 1.65 14.47 25.36
C GLU A 97 1.15 14.05 26.75
N GLU A 98 0.59 12.85 26.87
CA GLU A 98 0.13 12.27 28.13
C GLU A 98 1.31 12.08 29.10
N ALA A 99 2.42 11.49 28.65
CA ALA A 99 3.63 11.32 29.45
C ALA A 99 4.21 12.66 29.91
N ASN A 100 4.26 13.68 29.04
CA ASN A 100 4.71 15.02 29.40
C ASN A 100 3.76 15.72 30.37
N SER A 101 2.45 15.47 30.29
CA SER A 101 1.46 15.98 31.23
C SER A 101 1.62 15.37 32.63
N LEU A 102 1.94 14.08 32.70
CA LEU A 102 2.20 13.35 33.95
C LEU A 102 3.58 13.69 34.54
N ARG A 103 4.55 14.08 33.69
CA ARG A 103 5.91 14.45 34.11
C ARG A 103 6.02 15.85 34.71
N LYS A 104 5.02 16.73 34.58
CA LYS A 104 5.01 18.01 35.32
C LYS A 104 4.47 17.77 36.74
N PRO A 105 5.32 17.72 37.78
CA PRO A 105 4.80 17.69 39.14
C PRO A 105 4.32 19.11 39.44
N SER A 106 3.02 19.26 39.74
CA SER A 106 2.52 20.45 40.41
C SER A 106 3.10 20.50 41.82
N TYR A 107 4.33 21.00 41.98
CA TYR A 107 4.78 21.50 43.27
C TYR A 107 4.19 22.89 43.46
N ASN A 108 2.95 22.91 43.96
CA ASN A 108 2.41 24.05 44.69
C ASN A 108 2.65 23.76 46.19
N MET A 109 3.80 24.18 46.70
CA MET A 109 4.00 24.32 48.15
C MET A 109 3.88 25.81 48.44
N GLY A 110 2.82 26.17 49.16
CA GLY A 110 2.67 27.48 49.77
C GLY A 110 3.64 27.71 50.92
#